data_AF-A0A7C5LXR6-F1
#
_entry.id   AF-A0A7C5LXR6-F1
#
_cell.length_a   1.000
_cell.length_b   1.000
_cell.length_c   1.000
_cell.angle_alpha   90.00
_cell.angle_beta   90.00
_cell.angle_gamma   90.00
#
_symmetry.space_group_name_H-M   'P 1'
#
loop_
_entity.id
_entity.type
_entity.pdbx_description
1 polymer ?
#
loop_
_entity_poly.entity_id
_entity_poly.type
_entity_poly.pdbx_seq_one_letter_code
_entity_poly.pdbx_strand_id
1 'polypeptide(L)'
;NPDEETSGSVAVFNISEMGEGEAEYVTLPIAEWAGIEGGGQPRVVQPEYNMAGDQVWFSVWNAKDKESALVVVDDKTLELITVIKDERLITPTGKFNVYNTRNDIY
;
A
#
# COMPACT_ATOMS: atom_id res chain seq x y z
N ASN A 1 -0.99 14.59 14.12
CA ASN A 1 -0.57 13.40 13.34
C ASN A 1 -1.57 12.30 13.61
N PRO A 2 -2.08 11.62 12.57
CA PRO A 2 -2.89 10.41 12.75
C PRO A 2 -2.07 9.35 13.48
N ASP A 3 -2.76 8.48 14.23
CA ASP A 3 -2.14 7.36 14.95
C ASP A 3 -1.53 6.34 13.98
N GLU A 4 -0.72 5.45 14.54
CA GLU A 4 0.08 4.46 13.81
C GLU A 4 -0.78 3.44 13.08
N GLU A 5 -1.88 3.00 13.70
CA GLU A 5 -2.83 2.07 13.11
C GLU A 5 -3.50 2.67 11.88
N THR A 6 -3.97 3.92 11.99
CA THR A 6 -4.63 4.62 10.88
C THR A 6 -3.64 4.96 9.76
N SER A 7 -2.41 5.38 10.08
CA SER A 7 -1.42 5.75 9.05
C SER A 7 -0.65 4.57 8.45
N GLY A 8 -0.74 3.40 9.09
CA GLY A 8 -0.17 2.14 8.65
C GLY A 8 -1.16 1.22 7.92
N SER A 9 -2.40 1.66 7.70
CA SER A 9 -3.45 0.86 7.08
C SER A 9 -4.08 1.55 5.86
N VAL A 10 -4.86 0.78 5.11
CA VAL A 10 -5.63 1.25 3.94
C VAL A 10 -7.06 0.74 4.04
N ALA A 11 -8.03 1.63 3.84
CA ALA A 11 -9.42 1.26 3.66
C ALA A 11 -9.68 0.87 2.20
N VAL A 12 -10.30 -0.29 1.99
CA VAL A 12 -10.67 -0.82 0.68
C VAL A 12 -12.18 -0.98 0.62
N PHE A 13 -12.79 -0.36 -0.39
CA PHE A 13 -14.23 -0.40 -0.60
C PHE A 13 -14.56 -1.29 -1.80
N ASN A 14 -15.64 -2.05 -1.69
CA ASN A 14 -16.19 -2.77 -2.83
C ASN A 14 -17.08 -1.83 -3.66
N ILE A 15 -16.60 -1.41 -4.82
CA ILE A 15 -17.32 -0.47 -5.70
C ILE A 15 -18.68 -1.01 -6.13
N SER A 16 -18.81 -2.34 -6.30
CA SER A 16 -20.06 -2.96 -6.75
C SER A 16 -21.19 -2.90 -5.71
N GLU A 17 -20.85 -2.63 -4.44
CA GLU A 17 -21.76 -2.54 -3.30
C GLU A 17 -21.99 -1.08 -2.85
N MET A 18 -21.41 -0.09 -3.54
CA MET A 18 -21.59 1.33 -3.22
C MET A 18 -22.98 1.83 -3.62
N GLY A 19 -23.61 2.64 -2.76
CA GLY A 19 -24.91 3.28 -2.97
C GLY A 19 -25.02 4.64 -2.27
N GLU A 20 -26.24 5.13 -2.04
CA GLU A 20 -26.49 6.45 -1.41
C GLU A 20 -26.18 6.52 0.10
N GLY A 21 -25.76 5.40 0.72
CA GLY A 21 -25.45 5.29 2.16
C GLY A 21 -23.95 5.24 2.48
N GLU A 22 -23.62 5.08 3.77
CA GLU A 22 -22.25 4.82 4.21
C GLU A 22 -21.76 3.49 3.65
N ALA A 23 -20.69 3.52 2.86
CA ALA A 23 -20.07 2.32 2.32
C ALA A 23 -19.21 1.64 3.39
N GLU A 24 -19.44 0.35 3.61
CA GLU A 24 -18.55 -0.48 4.41
C GLU A 24 -17.21 -0.65 3.68
N TYR A 25 -16.13 -0.78 4.46
CA TYR A 25 -14.79 -1.01 3.93
C TYR A 25 -14.07 -2.09 4.74
N VAL A 26 -13.12 -2.74 4.08
CA VAL A 26 -12.15 -3.63 4.72
C VAL A 26 -10.89 -2.83 5.01
N THR A 27 -10.34 -2.98 6.21
CA THR A 27 -9.04 -2.38 6.58
C THR A 27 -7.92 -3.38 6.31
N LEU A 28 -6.96 -3.00 5.46
CA LEU A 28 -5.75 -3.78 5.22
C LEU A 28 -4.61 -3.25 6.10
N PRO A 29 -3.98 -4.10 6.95
CA PRO A 29 -2.90 -3.69 7.84
C PRO A 29 -1.55 -3.71 7.10
N ILE A 30 -1.40 -2.85 6.10
CA ILE A 30 -0.26 -2.85 5.17
C ILE A 30 1.10 -2.70 5.88
N ALA A 31 1.21 -1.79 6.86
CA ALA A 31 2.45 -1.61 7.62
C ALA A 31 2.77 -2.83 8.50
N GLU A 32 1.75 -3.50 9.02
CA GLU A 32 1.92 -4.74 9.79
C GLU A 32 2.43 -5.86 8.88
N TRP A 33 1.82 -6.05 7.71
CA TRP A 33 2.25 -7.04 6.71
C TRP A 33 3.69 -6.82 6.25
N ALA A 34 4.17 -5.57 6.22
CA ALA A 34 5.56 -5.29 5.89
C ALA A 34 6.56 -5.85 6.91
N GLY A 35 6.13 -6.16 8.14
CA GLY A 35 6.97 -6.78 9.18
C GLY A 35 8.26 -6.00 9.43
N ILE A 36 8.20 -4.66 9.47
CA ILE A 36 9.37 -3.81 9.71
C ILE A 36 9.72 -3.85 11.20
N GLU A 37 10.91 -4.35 11.52
CA GLU A 37 11.45 -4.36 12.88
C GLU A 37 12.35 -3.13 13.11
N GLY A 38 12.50 -2.67 14.36
CA GLY A 38 13.42 -1.56 14.69
C GLY A 38 12.78 -0.18 14.93
N GLY A 39 11.46 -0.12 15.04
CA GLY A 39 10.72 1.03 15.56
C GLY A 39 10.58 2.23 14.61
N GLY A 40 9.75 3.20 15.00
CA GLY A 40 9.25 4.25 14.09
C GLY A 40 7.79 4.00 13.73
N GLN A 41 7.16 4.99 13.10
CA GLN A 41 5.77 4.91 12.66
C GLN A 41 5.76 5.02 11.14
N PRO A 42 6.06 3.93 10.40
CA PRO A 42 6.06 3.97 8.95
C PRO A 42 4.66 4.33 8.45
N ARG A 43 4.62 5.11 7.38
CA ARG A 43 3.37 5.58 6.77
C ARG A 43 3.14 4.87 5.47
N VAL A 44 1.93 4.36 5.27
CA VAL A 44 1.55 3.72 4.02
C VAL A 44 1.10 4.80 3.05
N VAL A 45 1.63 4.76 1.82
CA VAL A 45 1.37 5.80 0.83
C VAL A 45 1.26 5.26 -0.59
N GLN A 46 0.31 5.87 -1.32
CA GLN A 46 0.06 5.76 -2.75
C GLN A 46 -0.13 4.29 -3.24
N PRO A 47 -1.37 3.78 -3.34
CA PRO A 47 -1.63 2.59 -4.13
C PRO A 47 -1.23 2.83 -5.60
N GLU A 48 -0.58 1.85 -6.22
CA GLU A 48 -0.25 1.85 -7.66
C GLU A 48 -0.47 0.44 -8.22
N TYR A 49 -1.28 0.31 -9.27
CA TYR A 49 -1.53 -0.98 -9.91
C TYR A 49 -0.38 -1.45 -10.79
N ASN A 50 -0.26 -2.76 -10.96
CA ASN A 50 0.52 -3.33 -12.06
C ASN A 50 -0.20 -3.13 -13.42
N MET A 51 0.39 -3.62 -14.51
CA MET A 51 -0.19 -3.47 -15.86
C MET A 51 -1.49 -4.27 -16.04
N ALA A 52 -1.62 -5.41 -15.36
CA ALA A 52 -2.79 -6.29 -15.50
C ALA A 52 -3.99 -5.82 -14.67
N GLY A 53 -3.78 -4.92 -13.71
CA GLY A 53 -4.82 -4.46 -12.79
C GLY A 53 -5.23 -5.49 -11.74
N ASP A 54 -4.41 -6.53 -11.51
CA ASP A 54 -4.69 -7.62 -10.55
C ASP A 54 -3.84 -7.56 -9.28
N GLN A 55 -2.87 -6.63 -9.23
CA GLN A 55 -2.03 -6.38 -8.07
C GLN A 55 -1.92 -4.89 -7.81
N VAL A 56 -2.01 -4.50 -6.54
CA VAL A 56 -1.79 -3.11 -6.11
C VAL A 56 -0.61 -3.04 -5.14
N TRP A 57 0.22 -2.03 -5.33
CA TRP A 57 1.49 -1.86 -4.63
C TRP A 57 1.42 -0.65 -3.70
N PHE A 58 1.90 -0.81 -2.47
CA PHE A 58 1.96 0.24 -1.46
C PHE A 58 3.40 0.48 -1.02
N SER A 59 3.76 1.76 -0.85
CA SER A 59 5.01 2.11 -0.19
C SER A 59 4.77 2.16 1.32
N VAL A 60 5.59 1.44 2.08
CA VAL A 60 5.66 1.55 3.53
C VAL A 60 6.87 2.43 3.85
N TRP A 61 6.59 3.72 3.97
CA TRP A 61 7.58 4.79 4.02
C TRP A 61 8.02 5.07 5.45
N ASN A 62 9.31 4.86 5.73
CA ASN A 62 9.93 5.18 7.01
C ASN A 62 11.02 6.26 6.86
N ALA A 63 11.62 6.67 7.98
CA ALA A 63 12.76 7.58 8.01
C ALA A 63 13.98 6.99 7.28
N LYS A 64 14.90 7.85 6.82
CA LYS A 64 16.08 7.47 6.03
C LYS A 64 16.98 6.43 6.70
N ASP A 65 17.07 6.48 8.02
CA ASP A 65 17.89 5.62 8.87
C ASP A 65 17.14 4.37 9.36
N LYS A 66 15.93 4.12 8.84
CA LYS A 66 15.06 3.02 9.25
C LYS A 66 14.64 2.17 8.06
N GLU A 67 14.33 0.91 8.34
CA GLU A 67 13.85 -0.02 7.32
C GLU A 67 12.51 0.45 6.74
N SER A 68 12.37 0.30 5.42
CA SER A 68 11.17 0.58 4.63
C SER A 68 10.85 -0.64 3.76
N ALA A 69 9.66 -0.69 3.18
CA ALA A 69 9.26 -1.80 2.31
C ALA A 69 8.32 -1.36 1.20
N LEU A 70 8.16 -2.21 0.18
CA LEU A 70 6.96 -2.21 -0.65
C LEU A 70 6.12 -3.43 -0.31
N VAL A 71 4.80 -3.27 -0.23
CA VAL A 71 3.85 -4.36 -0.02
C VAL A 71 3.00 -4.50 -1.27
N VAL A 72 2.87 -5.73 -1.76
CA VAL A 72 2.06 -6.07 -2.93
C VAL A 72 0.86 -6.88 -2.47
N VAL A 73 -0.33 -6.44 -2.86
CA VAL A 73 -1.61 -7.03 -2.48
C VAL A 73 -2.31 -7.56 -3.74
N ASP A 74 -2.95 -8.72 -3.60
CA ASP A 74 -3.86 -9.27 -4.61
C ASP A 74 -5.15 -8.46 -4.59
N ASP A 75 -5.49 -7.81 -5.71
CA ASP A 75 -6.66 -6.93 -5.79
C ASP A 75 -7.97 -7.70 -5.59
N LYS A 76 -8.00 -8.98 -6.00
CA LYS A 76 -9.23 -9.78 -5.98
C LYS A 76 -9.49 -10.41 -4.63
N THR A 77 -8.45 -10.95 -3.98
CA THR A 77 -8.60 -11.62 -2.68
C THR A 77 -8.36 -10.68 -1.49
N LEU A 78 -7.76 -9.51 -1.74
CA LEU A 78 -7.28 -8.58 -0.71
C LEU A 78 -6.23 -9.20 0.23
N GLU A 79 -5.48 -10.20 -0.27
CA GLU A 79 -4.45 -10.89 0.50
C GLU A 79 -3.05 -10.38 0.14
N LEU A 80 -2.12 -10.52 1.09
CA LEU A 80 -0.70 -10.24 0.89
C LEU A 80 -0.10 -11.20 -0.15
N ILE A 81 0.46 -10.66 -1.23
CA ILE A 81 1.25 -11.43 -2.21
C ILE A 81 2.70 -11.50 -1.78
N THR A 82 3.33 -10.34 -1.59
CA THR A 82 4.75 -10.28 -1.25
C THR A 82 5.13 -8.96 -0.58
N VAL A 83 6.27 -9.00 0.11
CA VAL A 83 6.92 -7.84 0.71
C VAL A 83 8.31 -7.71 0.10
N ILE A 84 8.60 -6.54 -0.46
CA ILE A 84 9.90 -6.22 -1.05
C ILE A 84 10.68 -5.38 -0.05
N LYS A 85 11.77 -5.95 0.44
CA LYS A 85 12.77 -5.30 1.29
C LYS A 85 14.14 -5.39 0.62
N ASP A 86 14.92 -4.33 0.73
CA ASP A 86 16.28 -4.28 0.22
C ASP A 86 17.02 -3.14 0.94
N GLU A 87 18.30 -3.31 1.27
CA GLU A 87 19.11 -2.25 1.91
C GLU A 87 19.17 -0.96 1.08
N ARG A 88 18.97 -1.05 -0.24
CA ARG A 88 18.93 0.09 -1.16
C ARG A 88 17.57 0.78 -1.17
N LEU A 89 16.52 0.16 -0.64
CA LEU A 89 15.15 0.68 -0.63
C LEU A 89 14.97 1.72 0.49
N ILE A 90 15.66 2.85 0.34
CA ILE A 90 15.64 3.94 1.32
C ILE A 90 14.50 4.89 0.99
N THR A 91 13.59 5.12 1.94
CA THR A 91 12.49 6.10 1.84
C THR A 91 11.65 5.97 0.55
N PRO A 92 11.11 4.78 0.22
CA PRO A 92 10.24 4.61 -0.95
C PRO A 92 8.96 5.43 -0.78
N THR A 93 8.57 6.17 -1.82
CA THR A 93 7.38 7.02 -1.82
C THR A 93 6.57 6.79 -3.10
N GLY A 94 6.82 7.55 -4.16
CA GLY A 94 6.15 7.41 -5.45
C GLY A 94 6.56 6.14 -6.20
N LYS A 95 5.56 5.44 -6.73
CA LYS A 95 5.68 4.26 -7.59
C LYS A 95 4.87 4.54 -8.86
N PHE A 96 5.44 4.25 -10.02
CA PHE A 96 4.82 4.57 -11.30
C PHE A 96 4.96 3.35 -12.21
N ASN A 97 3.86 2.65 -12.45
CA ASN A 97 3.82 1.60 -13.44
C ASN A 97 3.96 2.21 -14.82
N VAL A 98 4.91 1.69 -15.62
CA VAL A 98 5.25 2.25 -16.93
C VAL A 98 4.04 2.30 -17.87
N TYR A 99 3.24 1.24 -17.93
CA TYR A 99 2.07 1.20 -18.81
C TYR A 99 0.98 2.13 -18.31
N ASN A 100 0.64 2.07 -17.01
CA ASN A 100 -0.44 2.87 -16.45
C ASN A 100 -0.12 4.36 -16.54
N THR A 101 1.10 4.75 -16.18
CA THR A 101 1.55 6.16 -16.25
C THR A 101 1.62 6.66 -17.69
N ARG A 102 2.12 5.85 -18.65
CA ARG A 102 2.21 6.29 -20.06
C ARG A 102 0.84 6.49 -20.70
N ASN A 103 -0.16 5.71 -20.28
CA ASN A 103 -1.49 5.70 -20.87
C ASN A 103 -2.55 6.38 -19.99
N ASP A 104 -2.14 7.08 -18.92
CA ASP A 104 -3.02 7.75 -17.96
C ASP A 104 -4.15 6.85 -17.39
N ILE A 105 -3.80 5.64 -16.96
CA ILE A 105 -4.73 4.67 -16.33
C ILE A 105 -4.56 4.73 -14.81
N TYR A 106 -5.66 4.95 -14.08
CA TYR A 106 -5.70 5.06 -12.61
C TYR A 106 -7.03 4.59 -12.03
#